data_AF-A0A1E4S6K9-F1
#
_entry.id   AF-A0A1E4S6K9-F1
#
_cell.length_a   1.000
_cell.length_b   1.000
_cell.length_c   1.000
_cell.angle_alpha   90.00
_cell.angle_beta   90.00
_cell.angle_gamma   90.00
#
_symmetry.space_group_name_H-M   'P 1'
#
loop_
_entity.id
_entity.type
_entity.pdbx_description
1 polymer ?
#
loop_
_entity_poly.entity_id
_entity_poly.type
_entity_poly.pdbx_seq_one_letter_code
_entity_poly.pdbx_strand_id
1 'polypeptide(L)'
;KKRSACRVKKHRSRSLPNIVFSSLKHSSSLISSVAKCAPPPLPPVNIQSLREIDLAEILKNPQLRHDILFDPQLQFRPNLDGERGRRKKITYDKYWAGVRDEIESYYISKLPFVESASRLPNLFTTLKDILVSLLPSRDKPAVQEILDIDLILQQLSQHSLDLIGLASWLSTIFKSHCAPMRDSWVDEMMTLFYEADAESSVVKLVEGLRLIFTILEAMKLDVANHQIRMLRPVLVQTAVNFEKDYFAQMISRCKLEITDSLNWFKRCYDNMSPQPQMPRDAIVPSVLSLLSCSNMVSEFPSSLAFDHARLIVLRANVRQVVCLQLCLVLYKQLVAQSTSNSNTDKAKLTSEANLEVLRKEVLAIITDDNGNVKWTRNIGAIALQLVRRSSPNSTIDPKDMRIDFAFNWLIKQTQPSSSVYSLMEQRFFKTISQQISLDSEDLTIKAGATNSEDHDDISGIAARISLLTKFHWSVFGSYYTD
;
A
#
# COMPACT_ATOMS: atom_id res chain seq x y z
N LYS A 1 4.51 -50.16 4.81
CA LYS A 1 5.27 -48.89 4.63
C LYS A 1 4.27 -47.75 4.38
N LYS A 2 3.84 -47.05 5.44
CA LYS A 2 2.84 -45.97 5.37
C LYS A 2 3.51 -44.69 4.85
N ARG A 3 3.10 -44.21 3.67
CA ARG A 3 3.41 -42.85 3.19
C ARG A 3 2.59 -41.86 4.02
N SER A 4 3.26 -41.02 4.80
CA SER A 4 2.65 -39.92 5.53
C SER A 4 2.18 -38.85 4.55
N ALA A 5 0.87 -38.68 4.44
CA ALA A 5 0.25 -37.58 3.71
C ALA A 5 0.58 -36.25 4.42
N CYS A 6 1.47 -35.45 3.81
CA CYS A 6 1.83 -34.14 4.32
C CYS A 6 0.75 -33.13 3.92
N ARG A 7 0.08 -32.54 4.91
CA ARG A 7 -1.02 -31.59 4.70
C ARG A 7 -0.43 -30.23 4.33
N VAL A 8 -0.32 -29.94 3.02
CA VAL A 8 0.10 -28.63 2.49
C VAL A 8 -0.92 -27.58 2.91
N LYS A 9 -0.49 -26.58 3.68
CA LYS A 9 -1.33 -25.39 3.96
C LYS A 9 -1.31 -24.51 2.72
N LYS A 10 -2.46 -24.36 2.07
CA LYS A 10 -2.67 -23.44 0.94
C LYS A 10 -2.27 -22.01 1.34
N HIS A 11 -1.39 -21.39 0.55
CA HIS A 11 -1.02 -19.99 0.72
C HIS A 11 -2.19 -19.08 0.32
N ARG A 12 -3.04 -18.75 1.29
CA ARG A 12 -3.81 -17.50 1.21
C ARG A 12 -2.84 -16.34 1.33
N SER A 13 -2.98 -15.36 0.45
CA SER A 13 -2.30 -14.07 0.46
C SER A 13 -2.26 -13.53 1.89
N ARG A 14 -1.10 -13.65 2.53
CA ARG A 14 -0.82 -12.91 3.74
C ARG A 14 -0.27 -11.57 3.25
N SER A 15 -1.12 -10.55 3.23
CA SER A 15 -0.65 -9.27 3.77
C SER A 15 0.12 -9.57 5.05
N LEU A 16 1.27 -8.90 5.23
CA LEU A 16 2.20 -8.97 6.37
C LEU A 16 1.69 -9.83 7.54
N PRO A 17 2.45 -10.84 8.01
CA PRO A 17 1.98 -11.93 8.87
C PRO A 17 0.91 -11.48 9.87
N ASN A 18 -0.30 -12.03 9.73
CA ASN A 18 -1.35 -11.95 10.76
C ASN A 18 -0.74 -12.37 12.10
N ILE A 19 -0.47 -11.40 12.97
CA ILE A 19 -0.15 -11.67 14.35
C ILE A 19 -1.43 -12.24 14.96
N VAL A 20 -1.45 -13.56 15.15
CA VAL A 20 -2.44 -14.23 15.98
C VAL A 20 -2.08 -13.88 17.42
N PHE A 21 -2.57 -12.74 17.92
CA PHE A 21 -2.74 -12.59 19.36
C PHE A 21 -3.95 -13.43 19.75
N SER A 22 -3.73 -14.35 20.67
CA SER A 22 -4.71 -15.26 21.23
C SER A 22 -6.03 -14.56 21.56
N SER A 23 -7.11 -15.01 20.91
CA SER A 23 -8.49 -14.71 21.29
C SER A 23 -8.72 -15.18 22.73
N LEU A 24 -8.86 -14.23 23.65
CA LEU A 24 -9.44 -14.49 24.97
C LEU A 24 -10.93 -14.75 24.76
N LYS A 25 -11.33 -16.01 24.93
CA LYS A 25 -12.73 -16.42 24.99
C LYS A 25 -13.34 -15.81 26.25
N HIS A 26 -14.42 -15.06 26.09
CA HIS A 26 -15.31 -14.72 27.20
C HIS A 26 -15.97 -16.01 27.71
N SER A 27 -15.54 -16.47 28.87
CA SER A 27 -16.34 -17.34 29.73
C SER A 27 -16.64 -16.58 31.02
N SER A 28 -17.90 -16.23 31.17
CA SER A 28 -18.50 -15.68 32.39
C SER A 28 -18.41 -16.69 33.53
N SER A 29 -17.72 -16.33 34.62
CA SER A 29 -17.98 -16.84 35.95
C SER A 29 -17.38 -15.90 37.00
N LEU A 30 -18.26 -15.33 37.82
CA LEU A 30 -17.94 -14.63 39.06
C LEU A 30 -17.20 -15.57 40.03
N ILE A 31 -16.18 -15.06 40.73
CA ILE A 31 -15.91 -15.20 42.19
C ILE A 31 -14.41 -14.90 42.49
N SER A 32 -14.23 -13.90 43.36
CA SER A 32 -13.18 -13.58 44.35
C SER A 32 -11.66 -13.72 44.08
N SER A 33 -10.98 -12.68 44.60
CA SER A 33 -9.66 -12.67 45.25
C SER A 33 -8.40 -12.46 44.40
N VAL A 34 -7.77 -11.30 44.67
CA VAL A 34 -6.41 -10.84 44.33
C VAL A 34 -6.11 -10.77 42.82
N ALA A 35 -6.48 -9.63 42.22
CA ALA A 35 -6.04 -9.28 40.87
C ALA A 35 -4.50 -9.19 40.84
N LYS A 36 -3.85 -10.19 40.24
CA LYS A 36 -2.48 -10.07 39.76
C LYS A 36 -2.45 -8.87 38.80
N CYS A 37 -1.81 -7.79 39.22
CA CYS A 37 -1.68 -6.57 38.41
C CYS A 37 -1.02 -6.96 37.08
N ALA A 38 -1.74 -6.82 35.97
CA ALA A 38 -1.13 -6.95 34.65
C ALA A 38 -0.04 -5.87 34.52
N PRO A 39 1.14 -6.18 33.95
CA PRO A 39 2.20 -5.19 33.83
C PRO A 39 1.69 -3.99 33.02
N PRO A 40 2.12 -2.76 33.38
CA PRO A 40 1.68 -1.55 32.69
C PRO A 40 2.02 -1.64 31.20
N PRO A 41 1.11 -1.21 30.30
CA PRO A 41 1.33 -1.29 28.86
C PRO A 41 2.52 -0.42 28.43
N LEU A 42 3.20 -0.81 27.34
CA LEU A 42 4.24 0.01 26.70
C LEU A 42 3.62 1.14 25.86
N PRO A 43 4.36 2.24 25.63
CA PRO A 43 3.95 3.25 24.66
C PRO A 43 3.68 2.63 23.28
N PRO A 44 2.66 3.10 22.54
CA PRO A 44 2.35 2.59 21.20
C PRO A 44 3.50 2.72 20.20
N VAL A 45 4.32 3.76 20.37
CA VAL A 45 5.59 3.95 19.65
C VAL A 45 6.71 3.47 20.56
N ASN A 46 7.26 2.30 20.25
CA ASN A 46 8.34 1.65 21.00
C ASN A 46 9.32 0.93 20.04
N ILE A 47 10.46 0.45 20.55
CA ILE A 47 11.46 -0.28 19.73
C ILE A 47 10.81 -1.41 18.94
N GLN A 48 9.91 -2.19 19.55
CA GLN A 48 9.29 -3.34 18.88
C GLN A 48 8.43 -2.89 17.69
N SER A 49 7.67 -1.81 17.85
CA SER A 49 6.87 -1.22 16.75
C SER A 49 7.74 -0.61 15.64
N LEU A 50 8.94 -0.12 15.98
CA LEU A 50 9.87 0.52 15.04
C LEU A 50 10.84 -0.49 14.39
N ARG A 51 10.95 -1.71 14.93
CA ARG A 51 11.85 -2.75 14.44
C ARG A 51 11.49 -3.24 13.03
N GLU A 52 10.22 -3.22 12.66
CA GLU A 52 9.76 -3.67 11.33
C GLU A 52 10.38 -2.86 10.18
N ILE A 53 10.78 -1.61 10.46
CA ILE A 53 11.41 -0.69 9.50
C ILE A 53 12.94 -0.56 9.71
N ASP A 54 13.54 -1.46 10.50
CA ASP A 54 14.99 -1.54 10.61
C ASP A 54 15.60 -2.15 9.35
N LEU A 55 16.77 -1.65 8.96
CA LEU A 55 17.48 -2.11 7.77
C LEU A 55 17.66 -3.63 7.71
N ALA A 56 17.98 -4.27 8.83
CA ALA A 56 18.18 -5.72 8.87
C ALA A 56 16.90 -6.51 8.56
N GLU A 57 15.73 -6.01 8.99
CA GLU A 57 14.44 -6.64 8.70
C GLU A 57 13.99 -6.33 7.27
N ILE A 58 14.26 -5.11 6.79
CA ILE A 58 14.02 -4.70 5.41
C ILE A 58 14.77 -5.62 4.42
N LEU A 59 16.06 -5.86 4.68
CA LEU A 59 16.91 -6.67 3.80
C LEU A 59 16.55 -8.16 3.81
N LYS A 60 15.98 -8.67 4.91
CA LYS A 60 15.52 -10.06 5.03
C LYS A 60 14.16 -10.30 4.39
N ASN A 61 13.36 -9.26 4.19
CA ASN A 61 12.00 -9.39 3.69
C ASN A 61 11.98 -9.52 2.15
N PRO A 62 11.67 -10.72 1.60
CA PRO A 62 11.76 -10.94 0.16
C PRO A 62 10.67 -10.19 -0.62
N GLN A 63 9.46 -10.05 -0.06
CA GLN A 63 8.37 -9.30 -0.68
C GLN A 63 8.74 -7.82 -0.78
N LEU A 64 9.31 -7.24 0.28
CA LEU A 64 9.71 -5.83 0.26
C LEU A 64 10.82 -5.57 -0.76
N ARG A 65 11.81 -6.47 -0.86
CA ARG A 65 12.87 -6.37 -1.88
C ARG A 65 12.30 -6.44 -3.30
N HIS A 66 11.35 -7.36 -3.52
CA HIS A 66 10.62 -7.46 -4.77
C HIS A 66 9.86 -6.15 -5.07
N ASP A 67 9.13 -5.59 -4.11
CA ASP A 67 8.36 -4.36 -4.31
C ASP A 67 9.23 -3.12 -4.57
N ILE A 68 10.44 -3.05 -4.00
CA ILE A 68 11.43 -1.97 -4.28
C ILE A 68 11.82 -1.94 -5.77
N LEU A 69 11.79 -3.07 -6.48
CA LEU A 69 12.06 -3.10 -7.92
C LEU A 69 10.92 -2.43 -8.72
N PHE A 70 9.68 -2.70 -8.35
CA PHE A 70 8.50 -2.30 -9.11
C PHE A 70 7.94 -0.94 -8.74
N ASP A 71 8.29 -0.41 -7.56
CA ASP A 71 7.86 0.90 -7.08
C ASP A 71 9.08 1.79 -6.74
N PRO A 72 9.50 2.66 -7.68
CA PRO A 72 10.56 3.64 -7.46
C PRO A 72 10.27 4.63 -6.33
N GLN A 73 8.99 4.88 -6.04
CA GLN A 73 8.54 5.84 -5.02
C GLN A 73 8.26 5.17 -3.67
N LEU A 74 8.50 3.86 -3.55
CA LEU A 74 8.30 3.12 -2.31
C LEU A 74 9.04 3.80 -1.16
N GLN A 75 8.25 4.20 -0.15
CA GLN A 75 8.71 4.78 1.09
C GLN A 75 7.78 4.37 2.23
N PHE A 76 8.33 4.18 3.42
CA PHE A 76 7.55 4.00 4.63
C PHE A 76 6.83 5.28 5.00
N ARG A 77 5.55 5.12 5.35
CA ARG A 77 4.69 6.18 5.86
C ARG A 77 3.97 5.66 7.10
N PRO A 78 3.55 6.54 8.02
CA PRO A 78 2.67 6.15 9.12
C PRO A 78 1.40 5.51 8.56
N ASN A 79 1.06 4.32 9.04
CA ASN A 79 -0.15 3.64 8.60
C ASN A 79 -1.38 4.22 9.31
N LEU A 80 -2.04 5.17 8.65
CA LEU A 80 -3.26 5.82 9.14
C LEU A 80 -4.53 5.25 8.48
N ASP A 81 -4.38 4.36 7.49
CA ASP A 81 -5.47 3.95 6.63
C ASP A 81 -6.27 2.76 7.17
N GLY A 82 -7.56 2.78 6.84
CA GLY A 82 -8.50 1.69 7.04
C GLY A 82 -8.67 1.26 8.51
N GLU A 83 -9.06 0.00 8.67
CA GLU A 83 -9.32 -0.61 9.97
C GLU A 83 -8.07 -0.66 10.86
N ARG A 84 -6.89 -0.85 10.26
CA ARG A 84 -5.61 -0.92 10.99
C ARG A 84 -5.23 0.44 11.56
N GLY A 85 -5.31 1.51 10.75
CA GLY A 85 -5.09 2.88 11.22
C GLY A 85 -6.06 3.25 12.34
N ARG A 86 -7.35 2.90 12.20
CA ARG A 86 -8.35 3.14 13.25
C ARG A 86 -8.02 2.43 14.56
N ARG A 87 -7.62 1.15 14.52
CA ARG A 87 -7.20 0.40 15.71
C ARG A 87 -5.93 0.97 16.34
N LYS A 88 -4.95 1.38 15.52
CA LYS A 88 -3.72 2.03 16.00
C LYS A 88 -4.09 3.31 16.75
N LYS A 89 -4.97 4.15 16.19
CA LYS A 89 -5.46 5.39 16.82
C LYS A 89 -6.16 5.12 18.15
N ILE A 90 -7.12 4.19 18.20
CA ILE A 90 -7.83 3.86 19.46
C ILE A 90 -6.85 3.40 20.55
N THR A 91 -5.88 2.56 20.19
CA THR A 91 -4.86 2.07 21.14
C THR A 91 -3.97 3.22 21.61
N TYR A 92 -3.60 4.10 20.70
CA TYR A 92 -2.78 5.28 20.95
C TYR A 92 -3.48 6.25 21.92
N ASP A 93 -4.73 6.62 21.61
CA ASP A 93 -5.53 7.53 22.44
C ASP A 93 -5.79 6.95 23.84
N LYS A 94 -6.07 5.64 23.94
CA LYS A 94 -6.26 4.95 25.21
C LYS A 94 -4.99 4.95 26.08
N TYR A 95 -3.82 4.76 25.48
CA TYR A 95 -2.56 4.80 26.22
C TYR A 95 -2.31 6.18 26.82
N TRP A 96 -2.41 7.23 26.00
CA TRP A 96 -2.16 8.61 26.44
C TRP A 96 -3.22 9.13 27.41
N ALA A 97 -4.46 8.65 27.33
CA ALA A 97 -5.46 8.88 28.38
C ALA A 97 -5.01 8.31 29.72
N GLY A 98 -4.49 7.08 29.76
CA GLY A 98 -3.96 6.50 30.98
C GLY A 98 -2.73 7.25 31.54
N VAL A 99 -1.85 7.77 30.68
CA VAL A 99 -0.72 8.62 31.11
C VAL A 99 -1.21 9.92 31.74
N ARG A 100 -2.23 10.56 31.15
CA ARG A 100 -2.86 11.75 31.72
C ARG A 100 -3.45 11.48 33.10
N ASP A 101 -4.24 10.42 33.23
CA ASP A 101 -4.88 10.06 34.50
C ASP A 101 -3.83 9.80 35.61
N GLU A 102 -2.70 9.18 35.26
CA GLU A 102 -1.57 8.98 36.18
C GLU A 102 -0.91 10.30 36.58
N ILE A 103 -0.55 11.16 35.63
CA ILE A 103 0.07 12.46 35.91
C ILE A 103 -0.87 13.34 36.74
N GLU A 104 -2.16 13.36 36.42
CA GLU A 104 -3.18 14.09 37.19
C GLU A 104 -3.29 13.57 38.63
N SER A 105 -3.27 12.24 38.81
CA SER A 105 -3.26 11.60 40.13
C SER A 105 -2.02 11.97 40.96
N TYR A 106 -0.86 12.09 40.33
CA TYR A 106 0.39 12.46 41.00
C TYR A 106 0.47 13.96 41.31
N TYR A 107 0.19 14.83 40.33
CA TYR A 107 0.38 16.27 40.48
C TYR A 107 -0.79 16.96 41.19
N ILE A 108 -2.04 16.57 40.90
CA ILE A 108 -3.22 17.21 41.50
C ILE A 108 -3.61 16.50 42.79
N SER A 109 -3.75 15.18 42.75
CA SER A 109 -4.25 14.41 43.91
C SER A 109 -3.15 14.06 44.94
N LYS A 110 -1.87 14.34 44.63
CA LYS A 110 -0.70 14.09 45.49
C LYS A 110 -0.64 12.66 46.05
N LEU A 111 -1.09 11.68 45.25
CA LEU A 111 -1.00 10.28 45.63
C LEU A 111 0.46 9.80 45.58
N PRO A 112 0.88 8.89 46.48
CA PRO A 112 2.23 8.36 46.46
C PRO A 112 2.51 7.60 45.15
N PHE A 113 3.71 7.81 44.59
CA PHE A 113 4.16 7.13 43.39
C PHE A 113 4.32 5.63 43.63
N VAL A 114 3.63 4.81 42.82
CA VAL A 114 3.72 3.35 42.86
C VAL A 114 4.33 2.88 41.56
N GLU A 115 5.64 2.63 41.58
CA GLU A 115 6.43 2.26 40.42
C GLU A 115 5.88 1.03 39.69
N SER A 116 5.48 -0.01 40.43
CA SER A 116 5.01 -1.28 39.86
C SER A 116 3.69 -1.18 39.09
N ALA A 117 2.93 -0.09 39.25
CA ALA A 117 1.65 0.13 38.60
C ALA A 117 1.68 1.29 37.58
N SER A 118 2.75 2.09 37.55
CA SER A 118 2.85 3.26 36.69
C SER A 118 3.34 2.93 35.28
N ARG A 119 2.84 3.67 34.29
CA ARG A 119 3.30 3.65 32.89
C ARG A 119 4.53 4.52 32.66
N LEU A 120 4.82 5.47 33.56
CA LEU A 120 5.93 6.42 33.42
C LEU A 120 7.32 5.77 33.34
N PRO A 121 7.68 4.75 34.15
CA PRO A 121 8.97 4.07 34.01
C PRO A 121 9.17 3.49 32.60
N ASN A 122 8.13 2.83 32.08
CA ASN A 122 8.14 2.27 30.73
C ASN A 122 8.20 3.36 29.65
N LEU A 123 7.56 4.51 29.87
CA LEU A 123 7.60 5.66 28.96
C LEU A 123 9.04 6.18 28.80
N PHE A 124 9.71 6.51 29.90
CA PHE A 124 11.08 7.05 29.86
C PHE A 124 12.10 6.01 29.41
N THR A 125 11.93 4.74 29.81
CA THR A 125 12.76 3.63 29.30
C THR A 125 12.63 3.52 27.79
N THR A 126 11.40 3.55 27.27
CA THR A 126 11.16 3.47 25.82
C THR A 126 11.73 4.69 25.08
N LEU A 127 11.63 5.89 25.65
CA LEU A 127 12.23 7.10 25.09
C LEU A 127 13.75 6.96 24.95
N LYS A 128 14.43 6.55 26.03
CA LYS A 128 15.88 6.30 26.06
C LYS A 128 16.28 5.29 25.00
N ASP A 129 15.59 4.17 24.98
CA ASP A 129 15.81 3.04 24.10
C ASP A 129 15.70 3.43 22.61
N ILE A 130 14.66 4.19 22.25
CA ILE A 130 14.49 4.69 20.88
C ILE A 130 15.61 5.67 20.51
N LEU A 131 15.96 6.62 21.38
CA LEU A 131 17.03 7.58 21.13
C LEU A 131 18.38 6.89 20.93
N VAL A 132 18.73 5.91 21.77
CA VAL A 132 19.98 5.14 21.64
C VAL A 132 20.02 4.32 20.33
N SER A 133 18.86 3.86 19.85
CA SER A 133 18.71 3.16 18.57
C SER A 133 18.85 4.08 17.36
N LEU A 134 18.34 5.32 17.46
CA LEU A 134 18.33 6.31 16.38
C LEU A 134 19.63 7.08 16.23
N LEU A 135 20.26 7.44 17.35
CA LEU A 135 21.37 8.38 17.38
C LEU A 135 22.72 7.69 17.10
N PRO A 136 23.69 8.42 16.51
CA PRO A 136 25.03 7.90 16.28
C PRO A 136 25.77 7.69 17.61
N SER A 137 26.82 6.85 17.60
CA SER A 137 27.56 6.44 18.80
C SER A 137 28.09 7.59 19.66
N ARG A 138 28.35 8.77 19.05
CA ARG A 138 28.83 9.97 19.74
C ARG A 138 27.84 10.50 20.77
N ASP A 139 26.54 10.45 20.46
CA ASP A 139 25.51 11.13 21.25
C ASP A 139 24.84 10.18 22.27
N LYS A 140 25.09 8.87 22.16
CA LYS A 140 24.56 7.83 23.07
C LYS A 140 24.95 8.01 24.54
N PRO A 141 26.19 8.37 24.92
CA PRO A 141 26.55 8.57 26.32
C PRO A 141 25.73 9.67 26.99
N ALA A 142 25.51 10.80 26.30
CA ALA A 142 24.69 11.90 26.82
C ALA A 142 23.23 11.47 27.06
N VAL A 143 22.66 10.67 26.15
CA VAL A 143 21.33 10.08 26.34
C VAL A 143 21.29 9.18 27.57
N GLN A 144 22.33 8.36 27.79
CA GLN A 144 22.38 7.44 28.93
C GLN A 144 22.46 8.16 30.27
N GLU A 145 23.19 9.28 30.33
CA GLU A 145 23.37 10.12 31.51
C GLU A 145 22.11 10.92 31.85
N ILE A 146 21.49 11.56 30.86
CA ILE A 146 20.33 12.44 31.08
C ILE A 146 19.04 11.62 31.29
N LEU A 147 18.88 10.50 30.57
CA LEU A 147 17.76 9.57 30.77
C LEU A 147 18.17 8.41 31.68
N ASP A 148 18.68 8.72 32.87
CA ASP A 148 18.82 7.74 33.94
C ASP A 148 17.44 7.49 34.58
N ILE A 149 16.92 6.28 34.41
CA ILE A 149 15.56 5.93 34.82
C ILE A 149 15.44 5.96 36.35
N ASP A 150 16.46 5.50 37.07
CA ASP A 150 16.42 5.47 38.54
C ASP A 150 16.39 6.91 39.09
N LEU A 151 17.19 7.81 38.50
CA LEU A 151 17.19 9.22 38.86
C LEU A 151 15.85 9.92 38.52
N ILE A 152 15.29 9.67 37.34
CA ILE A 152 13.99 10.23 36.94
C ILE A 152 12.89 9.77 37.89
N LEU A 153 12.87 8.50 38.28
CA LEU A 153 11.88 7.97 39.23
C LEU A 153 12.05 8.59 40.62
N GLN A 154 13.28 8.80 41.08
CA GLN A 154 13.56 9.54 42.32
C GLN A 154 13.03 10.97 42.25
N GLN A 155 13.30 11.70 41.17
CA GLN A 155 12.83 13.07 40.97
C GLN A 155 11.30 13.16 40.87
N LEU A 156 10.65 12.19 40.23
CA LEU A 156 9.19 12.07 40.19
C LEU A 156 8.61 11.89 41.59
N SER A 157 9.21 11.01 42.41
CA SER A 157 8.76 10.74 43.78
C SER A 157 8.84 11.97 44.70
N GLN A 158 9.79 12.88 44.43
CA GLN A 158 10.01 14.12 45.17
C GLN A 158 9.37 15.35 44.50
N HIS A 159 8.65 15.16 43.39
CA HIS A 159 8.02 16.23 42.60
C HIS A 159 9.01 17.32 42.12
N SER A 160 10.24 16.91 41.80
CA SER A 160 11.35 17.80 41.42
C SER A 160 11.86 17.57 39.99
N LEU A 161 11.16 16.76 39.18
CA LEU A 161 11.55 16.47 37.81
C LEU A 161 11.44 17.74 36.93
N ASP A 162 12.57 18.18 36.39
CA ASP A 162 12.64 19.32 35.46
C ASP A 162 12.28 18.89 34.02
N LEU A 163 11.00 18.98 33.70
CA LEU A 163 10.47 18.65 32.38
C LEU A 163 10.82 19.68 31.31
N ILE A 164 11.01 20.95 31.68
CA ILE A 164 11.41 22.02 30.75
C ILE A 164 12.87 21.81 30.33
N GLY A 165 13.75 21.54 31.29
CA GLY A 165 15.15 21.21 31.02
C GLY A 165 15.29 19.99 30.11
N LEU A 166 14.52 18.92 30.39
CA LEU A 166 14.48 17.73 29.53
C LEU A 166 13.98 18.06 28.12
N ALA A 167 12.90 18.83 27.99
CA ALA A 167 12.35 19.23 26.69
C ALA A 167 13.34 20.09 25.89
N SER A 168 14.04 21.02 26.54
CA SER A 168 15.06 21.88 25.92
C SER A 168 16.26 21.07 25.40
N TRP A 169 16.72 20.09 26.18
CA TRP A 169 17.76 19.16 25.74
C TRP A 169 17.29 18.31 24.55
N LEU A 170 16.08 17.73 24.63
CA LEU A 170 15.48 16.96 23.53
C LEU A 170 15.32 17.82 22.26
N SER A 171 14.93 19.09 22.40
CA SER A 171 14.81 20.04 21.29
C SER A 171 16.15 20.23 20.57
N THR A 172 17.24 20.37 21.33
CA THR A 172 18.59 20.47 20.76
C THR A 172 18.99 19.21 20.00
N ILE A 173 18.72 18.03 20.57
CA ILE A 173 18.97 16.73 19.92
C ILE A 173 18.13 16.59 18.64
N PHE A 174 16.83 16.89 18.70
CA PHE A 174 15.94 16.76 17.55
C PHE A 174 16.32 17.72 16.42
N LYS A 175 16.58 19.00 16.69
CA LYS A 175 17.03 19.94 15.66
C LYS A 175 18.38 19.55 15.03
N SER A 176 19.26 18.88 15.80
CA SER A 176 20.55 18.42 15.28
C SER A 176 20.47 17.15 14.41
N HIS A 177 19.44 16.32 14.57
CA HIS A 177 19.36 14.99 13.93
C HIS A 177 18.14 14.77 13.03
N CYS A 178 17.11 15.61 13.14
CA CYS A 178 15.93 15.58 12.27
C CYS A 178 16.20 16.27 10.92
N ALA A 179 15.29 16.07 9.97
CA ALA A 179 15.21 16.90 8.79
C ALA A 179 14.72 18.32 9.16
N PRO A 180 15.24 19.41 8.55
CA PRO A 180 14.88 20.79 8.91
C PRO A 180 13.37 21.09 8.86
N MET A 181 12.63 20.39 8.00
CA MET A 181 11.17 20.51 7.93
C MET A 181 10.43 20.06 9.20
N ARG A 182 11.10 19.34 10.11
CA ARG A 182 10.56 18.89 11.40
C ARG A 182 10.79 19.90 12.52
N ASP A 183 11.61 20.93 12.31
CA ASP A 183 11.95 21.90 13.37
C ASP A 183 10.71 22.62 13.91
N SER A 184 9.70 22.86 13.06
CA SER A 184 8.41 23.42 13.48
C SER A 184 7.67 22.55 14.49
N TRP A 185 7.79 21.22 14.40
CA TRP A 185 7.20 20.28 15.37
C TRP A 185 7.97 20.31 16.68
N VAL A 186 9.29 20.51 16.62
CA VAL A 186 10.14 20.66 17.81
C VAL A 186 9.84 21.97 18.52
N ASP A 187 9.58 23.05 17.78
CA ASP A 187 9.17 24.35 18.34
C ASP A 187 7.77 24.29 18.96
N GLU A 188 6.84 23.59 18.34
CA GLU A 188 5.51 23.30 18.90
C GLU A 188 5.63 22.48 20.19
N MET A 189 6.49 21.46 20.21
CA MET A 189 6.79 20.67 21.42
C MET A 189 7.27 21.57 22.56
N MET A 190 8.24 22.46 22.31
CA MET A 190 8.72 23.40 23.33
C MET A 190 7.61 24.32 23.84
N THR A 191 6.79 24.87 22.92
CA THR A 191 5.65 25.71 23.28
C THR A 191 4.68 24.98 24.21
N LEU A 192 4.36 23.71 23.93
CA LEU A 192 3.48 22.90 24.78
C LEU A 192 4.05 22.72 26.20
N PHE A 193 5.36 22.49 26.34
CA PHE A 193 5.99 22.37 27.67
C PHE A 193 6.00 23.69 28.44
N TYR A 194 6.29 24.82 27.78
CA TYR A 194 6.24 26.14 28.44
C TYR A 194 4.83 26.53 28.87
N GLU A 195 3.84 26.32 28.01
CA GLU A 195 2.43 26.58 28.35
C GLU A 195 1.92 25.65 29.45
N ALA A 196 2.35 24.37 29.44
CA ALA A 196 1.98 23.41 30.47
C ALA A 196 2.48 23.83 31.86
N ASP A 197 3.70 24.35 31.94
CA ASP A 197 4.28 24.85 33.19
C ASP A 197 3.60 26.16 33.63
N ALA A 198 3.47 27.13 32.73
CA ALA A 198 2.86 28.43 33.00
C ALA A 198 1.40 28.33 33.47
N GLU A 199 0.62 27.42 32.89
CA GLU A 199 -0.79 27.21 33.21
C GLU A 199 -1.02 26.07 34.21
N SER A 200 0.04 25.35 34.61
CA SER A 200 -0.07 24.09 35.37
C SER A 200 -1.03 23.07 34.73
N SER A 201 -1.00 22.97 33.39
CA SER A 201 -1.93 22.17 32.60
C SER A 201 -1.37 20.78 32.29
N VAL A 202 -1.93 19.76 32.96
CA VAL A 202 -1.60 18.34 32.72
C VAL A 202 -1.89 17.93 31.27
N VAL A 203 -2.95 18.49 30.67
CA VAL A 203 -3.34 18.17 29.29
C VAL A 203 -2.24 18.58 28.32
N LYS A 204 -1.73 19.82 28.42
CA LYS A 204 -0.66 20.32 27.55
C LYS A 204 0.65 19.56 27.77
N LEU A 205 0.96 19.17 29.02
CA LEU A 205 2.13 18.37 29.33
C LEU A 205 2.08 16.99 28.62
N VAL A 206 0.95 16.30 28.72
CA VAL A 206 0.76 15.00 28.07
C VAL A 206 0.81 15.12 26.55
N GLU A 207 0.26 16.19 25.97
CA GLU A 207 0.38 16.47 24.54
C GLU A 207 1.84 16.73 24.12
N GLY A 208 2.64 17.43 24.94
CA GLY A 208 4.08 17.58 24.72
C GLY A 208 4.83 16.24 24.72
N LEU A 209 4.56 15.38 25.70
CA LEU A 209 5.11 14.02 25.75
C LEU A 209 4.67 13.17 24.54
N ARG A 210 3.42 13.32 24.12
CA ARG A 210 2.87 12.65 22.93
C ARG A 210 3.56 13.11 21.65
N LEU A 211 3.87 14.40 21.55
CA LEU A 211 4.58 14.98 20.40
C LEU A 211 6.03 14.50 20.33
N ILE A 212 6.72 14.31 21.45
CA ILE A 212 8.06 13.67 21.49
C ILE A 212 8.05 12.32 20.77
N PHE A 213 7.13 11.42 21.12
CA PHE A 213 7.03 10.10 20.48
C PHE A 213 6.62 10.17 19.00
N THR A 214 5.84 11.19 18.63
CA THR A 214 5.46 11.44 17.24
C THR A 214 6.68 11.88 16.41
N ILE A 215 7.54 12.74 16.97
CA ILE A 215 8.80 13.16 16.35
C ILE A 215 9.74 11.95 16.21
N LEU A 216 9.88 11.11 17.25
CA LEU A 216 10.72 9.91 17.20
C LEU A 216 10.27 8.89 16.14
N GLU A 217 8.96 8.66 15.99
CA GLU A 217 8.42 7.81 14.92
C GLU A 217 8.77 8.39 13.54
N ALA A 218 8.61 9.70 13.37
CA ALA A 218 8.95 10.40 12.13
C ALA A 218 10.45 10.32 11.82
N MET A 219 11.33 10.56 12.80
CA MET A 219 12.79 10.41 12.65
C MET A 219 13.17 9.01 12.18
N LYS A 220 12.58 7.97 12.77
CA LYS A 220 12.85 6.58 12.38
C LYS A 220 12.43 6.31 10.94
N LEU A 221 11.25 6.80 10.53
CA LEU A 221 10.77 6.69 9.17
C LEU A 221 11.70 7.41 8.18
N ASP A 222 12.17 8.61 8.54
CA ASP A 222 13.08 9.40 7.70
C ASP A 222 14.42 8.66 7.49
N VAL A 223 14.99 8.07 8.55
CA VAL A 223 16.20 7.23 8.47
C VAL A 223 15.97 6.01 7.59
N ALA A 224 14.89 5.26 7.80
CA ALA A 224 14.59 4.06 7.00
C ALA A 224 14.38 4.39 5.51
N ASN A 225 13.68 5.49 5.22
CA ASN A 225 13.44 5.96 3.85
C ASN A 225 14.73 6.43 3.15
N HIS A 226 15.60 7.13 3.88
CA HIS A 226 16.93 7.48 3.38
C HIS A 226 17.74 6.22 3.06
N GLN A 227 17.75 5.22 3.96
CA GLN A 227 18.45 3.96 3.76
C GLN A 227 17.94 3.19 2.53
N ILE A 228 16.63 3.09 2.34
CA ILE A 228 16.05 2.46 1.13
C ILE A 228 16.52 3.20 -0.12
N ARG A 229 16.47 4.54 -0.13
CA ARG A 229 16.88 5.35 -1.29
C ARG A 229 18.35 5.11 -1.64
N MET A 230 19.21 5.08 -0.64
CA MET A 230 20.65 4.84 -0.81
C MET A 230 20.96 3.42 -1.30
N LEU A 231 20.23 2.41 -0.81
CA LEU A 231 20.49 1.00 -1.13
C LEU A 231 19.76 0.52 -2.40
N ARG A 232 18.76 1.25 -2.88
CA ARG A 232 17.95 0.87 -4.05
C ARG A 232 18.78 0.43 -5.26
N PRO A 233 19.87 1.11 -5.67
CA PRO A 233 20.67 0.66 -6.83
C PRO A 233 21.20 -0.77 -6.65
N VAL A 234 21.74 -1.08 -5.48
CA VAL A 234 22.31 -2.41 -5.17
C VAL A 234 21.20 -3.45 -5.02
N LEU A 235 20.06 -3.08 -4.41
CA LEU A 235 18.91 -3.97 -4.27
C LEU A 235 18.33 -4.38 -5.62
N VAL A 236 18.20 -3.43 -6.54
CA VAL A 236 17.72 -3.69 -7.92
C VAL A 236 18.72 -4.56 -8.68
N GLN A 237 20.01 -4.25 -8.60
CA GLN A 237 21.06 -5.02 -9.29
C GLN A 237 21.13 -6.48 -8.82
N THR A 238 20.86 -6.75 -7.54
CA THR A 238 20.95 -8.10 -6.95
C THR A 238 19.62 -8.85 -6.86
N ALA A 239 18.52 -8.23 -7.30
CA ALA A 239 17.15 -8.76 -7.11
C ALA A 239 16.95 -10.15 -7.71
N VAL A 240 17.40 -10.36 -8.95
CA VAL A 240 17.21 -11.65 -9.66
C VAL A 240 17.91 -12.80 -8.92
N ASN A 241 19.18 -12.61 -8.53
CA ASN A 241 19.95 -13.64 -7.83
C ASN A 241 19.34 -13.94 -6.47
N PHE A 242 18.93 -12.91 -5.74
CA PHE A 242 18.29 -13.07 -4.45
C PHE A 242 16.97 -13.84 -4.54
N GLU A 243 16.11 -13.54 -5.51
CA GLU A 243 14.85 -14.26 -5.68
C GLU A 243 15.06 -15.70 -6.13
N LYS A 244 16.03 -15.97 -7.03
CA LYS A 244 16.41 -17.34 -7.39
C LYS A 244 16.81 -18.15 -6.17
N ASP A 245 17.71 -17.61 -5.35
CA ASP A 245 18.18 -18.28 -4.12
C ASP A 245 17.02 -18.49 -3.14
N TYR A 246 16.16 -17.49 -2.96
CA TYR A 246 15.00 -17.58 -2.10
C TYR A 246 14.04 -18.69 -2.55
N PHE A 247 13.63 -18.70 -3.81
CA PHE A 247 12.69 -19.69 -4.33
C PHE A 247 13.31 -21.10 -4.36
N ALA A 248 14.60 -21.24 -4.70
CA ALA A 248 15.31 -22.51 -4.62
C ALA A 248 15.34 -23.07 -3.18
N GLN A 249 15.56 -22.21 -2.18
CA GLN A 249 15.47 -22.60 -0.76
C GLN A 249 14.04 -22.98 -0.35
N MET A 250 13.02 -22.30 -0.87
CA MET A 250 11.62 -22.61 -0.56
C MET A 250 11.17 -23.93 -1.19
N ILE A 251 11.59 -24.20 -2.42
CA ILE A 251 11.32 -25.46 -3.14
C ILE A 251 12.03 -26.63 -2.47
N SER A 252 13.34 -26.50 -2.17
CA SER A 252 14.11 -27.56 -1.49
C SER A 252 13.57 -27.91 -0.11
N ARG A 253 13.01 -26.93 0.61
CA ARG A 253 12.35 -27.13 1.92
C ARG A 253 10.89 -27.60 1.80
N CYS A 254 10.40 -27.90 0.60
CA CYS A 254 9.01 -28.30 0.31
C CYS A 254 7.98 -27.29 0.85
N LYS A 255 8.33 -26.00 0.90
CA LYS A 255 7.42 -24.92 1.33
C LYS A 255 6.67 -24.29 0.16
N LEU A 256 7.18 -24.45 -1.05
CA LEU A 256 6.55 -24.00 -2.30
C LEU A 256 6.60 -25.16 -3.31
N GLU A 257 5.44 -25.48 -3.89
CA GLU A 257 5.32 -26.45 -4.97
C GLU A 257 5.15 -25.68 -6.28
N ILE A 258 6.11 -25.81 -7.21
CA ILE A 258 6.12 -25.08 -8.48
C ILE A 258 5.33 -25.77 -9.60
N THR A 259 4.85 -27.00 -9.35
CA THR A 259 4.15 -27.85 -10.33
C THR A 259 2.94 -27.16 -10.97
N ASP A 260 2.23 -26.34 -10.19
CA ASP A 260 1.09 -25.55 -10.66
C ASP A 260 1.52 -24.53 -11.74
N SER A 261 2.66 -23.87 -11.52
CA SER A 261 3.23 -22.84 -12.37
C SER A 261 3.80 -23.43 -13.65
N LEU A 262 4.44 -24.59 -13.57
CA LEU A 262 4.91 -25.33 -14.75
C LEU A 262 3.74 -25.78 -15.62
N ASN A 263 2.69 -26.36 -15.01
CA ASN A 263 1.50 -26.78 -15.73
C ASN A 263 0.75 -25.60 -16.36
N TRP A 264 0.66 -24.46 -15.65
CA TRP A 264 0.09 -23.24 -16.18
C TRP A 264 0.83 -22.78 -17.43
N PHE A 265 2.14 -22.62 -17.34
CA PHE A 265 2.95 -22.12 -18.45
C PHE A 265 2.90 -23.07 -19.65
N LYS A 266 3.03 -24.39 -19.42
CA LYS A 266 2.93 -25.41 -20.46
C LYS A 266 1.60 -25.35 -21.21
N ARG A 267 0.47 -25.24 -20.49
CA ARG A 267 -0.86 -25.10 -21.13
C ARG A 267 -0.94 -23.83 -21.98
N CYS A 268 -0.39 -22.72 -21.52
CA CYS A 268 -0.39 -21.48 -22.29
C CYS A 268 0.48 -21.59 -23.55
N TYR A 269 1.64 -22.24 -23.46
CA TYR A 269 2.53 -22.51 -24.59
C TYR A 269 1.86 -23.44 -25.63
N ASP A 270 1.28 -24.55 -25.17
CA ASP A 270 0.64 -25.56 -26.04
C ASP A 270 -0.61 -25.00 -26.76
N ASN A 271 -1.35 -24.09 -26.13
CA ASN A 271 -2.56 -23.49 -26.70
C ASN A 271 -2.26 -22.35 -27.70
N MET A 272 -1.00 -21.95 -27.88
CA MET A 272 -0.64 -20.85 -28.76
C MET A 272 -0.45 -21.33 -30.21
N SER A 273 -1.12 -20.65 -31.16
CA SER A 273 -1.01 -20.92 -32.59
C SER A 273 -0.78 -19.62 -33.37
N PRO A 274 0.33 -19.49 -34.13
CA PRO A 274 1.43 -20.45 -34.25
C PRO A 274 2.20 -20.63 -32.93
N GLN A 275 2.83 -21.79 -32.73
CA GLN A 275 3.66 -21.99 -31.54
C GLN A 275 4.87 -21.03 -31.57
N PRO A 276 5.19 -20.37 -30.45
CA PRO A 276 6.30 -19.44 -30.39
C PRO A 276 7.64 -20.18 -30.53
N GLN A 277 8.56 -19.56 -31.28
CA GLN A 277 9.88 -20.14 -31.56
C GLN A 277 10.67 -20.36 -30.28
N MET A 278 10.64 -19.38 -29.37
CA MET A 278 11.27 -19.46 -28.05
C MET A 278 10.20 -19.53 -26.95
N PRO A 279 10.37 -20.38 -25.92
CA PRO A 279 9.49 -20.39 -24.74
C PRO A 279 9.34 -19.00 -24.12
N ARG A 280 10.40 -18.18 -24.15
CA ARG A 280 10.40 -16.80 -23.66
C ARG A 280 9.28 -15.95 -24.27
N ASP A 281 8.96 -16.12 -25.55
CA ASP A 281 7.96 -15.31 -26.23
C ASP A 281 6.53 -15.63 -25.75
N ALA A 282 6.32 -16.81 -25.17
CA ALA A 282 5.03 -17.21 -24.62
C ALA A 282 4.71 -16.54 -23.29
N ILE A 283 5.69 -15.98 -22.56
CA ILE A 283 5.43 -15.48 -21.20
C ILE A 283 4.51 -14.27 -21.17
N VAL A 284 4.65 -13.35 -22.13
CA VAL A 284 3.84 -12.13 -22.19
C VAL A 284 2.37 -12.47 -22.43
N PRO A 285 2.00 -13.25 -23.48
CA PRO A 285 0.62 -13.70 -23.65
C PRO A 285 0.12 -14.59 -22.50
N SER A 286 0.98 -15.39 -21.87
CA SER A 286 0.61 -16.20 -20.71
C SER A 286 0.19 -15.32 -19.53
N VAL A 287 0.95 -14.26 -19.22
CA VAL A 287 0.58 -13.30 -18.17
C VAL A 287 -0.67 -12.51 -18.56
N LEU A 288 -0.82 -12.10 -19.82
CA LEU A 288 -2.04 -11.43 -20.29
C LEU A 288 -3.29 -12.30 -20.12
N SER A 289 -3.17 -13.63 -20.33
CA SER A 289 -4.28 -14.56 -20.09
C SER A 289 -4.75 -14.56 -18.62
N LEU A 290 -3.84 -14.35 -17.66
CA LEU A 290 -4.17 -14.21 -16.24
C LEU A 290 -4.92 -12.89 -15.94
N LEU A 291 -4.75 -11.87 -16.77
CA LEU A 291 -5.41 -10.57 -16.63
C LEU A 291 -6.80 -10.53 -17.30
N SER A 292 -7.22 -11.59 -18.01
CA SER A 292 -8.53 -11.66 -18.63
C SER A 292 -9.65 -11.61 -17.58
N CYS A 293 -10.63 -10.73 -17.81
CA CYS A 293 -11.87 -10.68 -17.05
C CYS A 293 -12.92 -11.62 -17.65
N SER A 294 -12.88 -11.87 -18.97
CA SER A 294 -13.80 -12.82 -19.62
C SER A 294 -13.52 -14.27 -19.22
N ASN A 295 -12.24 -14.63 -19.08
CA ASN A 295 -11.79 -15.94 -18.65
C ASN A 295 -11.06 -15.83 -17.31
N MET A 296 -11.80 -15.41 -16.27
CA MET A 296 -11.21 -15.12 -14.97
C MET A 296 -10.66 -16.38 -14.30
N VAL A 297 -9.36 -16.36 -14.01
CA VAL A 297 -8.71 -17.39 -13.19
C VAL A 297 -9.06 -17.22 -11.71
N SER A 298 -9.30 -18.34 -11.02
CA SER A 298 -9.60 -18.35 -9.58
C SER A 298 -8.37 -18.09 -8.71
N GLU A 299 -7.20 -18.57 -9.13
CA GLU A 299 -5.94 -18.48 -8.42
C GLU A 299 -4.81 -18.18 -9.41
N PHE A 300 -3.82 -17.40 -8.98
CA PHE A 300 -2.61 -17.14 -9.77
C PHE A 300 -1.55 -18.23 -9.49
N PRO A 301 -0.65 -18.51 -10.45
CA PRO A 301 0.46 -19.45 -10.27
C PRO A 301 1.34 -19.12 -9.06
N SER A 302 1.81 -20.13 -8.34
CA SER A 302 2.68 -19.97 -7.16
C SER A 302 3.97 -19.18 -7.44
N SER A 303 4.51 -19.25 -8.66
CA SER A 303 5.68 -18.49 -9.10
C SER A 303 5.43 -16.97 -9.15
N LEU A 304 4.17 -16.53 -9.26
CA LEU A 304 3.76 -15.12 -9.29
C LEU A 304 3.24 -14.63 -7.92
N ALA A 305 3.57 -15.34 -6.83
CA ALA A 305 3.03 -15.04 -5.50
C ALA A 305 3.35 -13.60 -5.03
N PHE A 306 4.54 -13.08 -5.34
CA PHE A 306 4.94 -11.71 -4.99
C PHE A 306 4.24 -10.64 -5.85
N ASP A 307 3.79 -11.01 -7.04
CA ASP A 307 3.09 -10.13 -7.99
C ASP A 307 1.57 -10.15 -7.84
N HIS A 308 0.99 -10.96 -6.94
CA HIS A 308 -0.46 -11.16 -6.85
C HIS A 308 -1.24 -9.84 -6.75
N ALA A 309 -0.88 -8.97 -5.81
CA ALA A 309 -1.55 -7.67 -5.65
C ALA A 309 -1.42 -6.81 -6.93
N ARG A 310 -0.25 -6.85 -7.57
CA ARG A 310 0.04 -6.11 -8.81
C ARG A 310 -0.78 -6.62 -9.98
N LEU A 311 -0.95 -7.95 -10.12
CA LEU A 311 -1.78 -8.57 -11.14
C LEU A 311 -3.27 -8.25 -10.96
N ILE A 312 -3.77 -8.17 -9.72
CA ILE A 312 -5.15 -7.74 -9.45
C ILE A 312 -5.37 -6.29 -9.92
N VAL A 313 -4.46 -5.38 -9.57
CA VAL A 313 -4.54 -3.98 -10.02
C VAL A 313 -4.45 -3.90 -11.54
N LEU A 314 -3.51 -4.61 -12.16
CA LEU A 314 -3.40 -4.66 -13.63
C LEU A 314 -4.70 -5.17 -14.28
N ARG A 315 -5.32 -6.22 -13.74
CA ARG A 315 -6.62 -6.72 -14.22
C ARG A 315 -7.71 -5.66 -14.10
N ALA A 316 -7.76 -4.90 -13.02
CA ALA A 316 -8.70 -3.80 -12.86
C ALA A 316 -8.47 -2.70 -13.91
N ASN A 317 -7.21 -2.33 -14.17
CA ASN A 317 -6.84 -1.36 -15.20
C ASN A 317 -7.22 -1.86 -16.61
N VAL A 318 -6.97 -3.12 -16.93
CA VAL A 318 -7.43 -3.76 -18.18
C VAL A 318 -8.95 -3.61 -18.32
N ARG A 319 -9.71 -3.95 -17.27
CA ARG A 319 -11.16 -3.82 -17.28
C ARG A 319 -11.62 -2.39 -17.53
N GLN A 320 -10.98 -1.42 -16.88
CA GLN A 320 -11.30 -0.01 -17.05
C GLN A 320 -11.07 0.46 -18.49
N VAL A 321 -9.92 0.12 -19.08
CA VAL A 321 -9.61 0.49 -20.48
C VAL A 321 -10.59 -0.15 -21.46
N VAL A 322 -10.90 -1.43 -21.31
CA VAL A 322 -11.87 -2.12 -22.18
C VAL A 322 -13.27 -1.49 -22.06
N CYS A 323 -13.73 -1.20 -20.85
CA CYS A 323 -15.02 -0.51 -20.64
C CYS A 323 -15.03 0.90 -21.25
N LEU A 324 -13.95 1.68 -21.11
CA LEU A 324 -13.83 2.99 -21.76
C LEU A 324 -13.89 2.85 -23.28
N GLN A 325 -13.18 1.89 -23.86
CA GLN A 325 -13.22 1.64 -25.31
C GLN A 325 -14.64 1.29 -25.78
N LEU A 326 -15.41 0.51 -25.01
CA LEU A 326 -16.81 0.22 -25.31
C LEU A 326 -17.68 1.48 -25.29
N CYS A 327 -17.48 2.38 -24.31
CA CYS A 327 -18.15 3.68 -24.29
C CYS A 327 -17.83 4.52 -25.53
N LEU A 328 -16.56 4.55 -25.96
CA LEU A 328 -16.16 5.29 -27.16
C LEU A 328 -16.72 4.70 -28.45
N VAL A 329 -16.81 3.37 -28.55
CA VAL A 329 -17.46 2.69 -29.68
C VAL A 329 -18.94 3.03 -29.75
N LEU A 330 -19.64 2.94 -28.61
CA LEU A 330 -21.06 3.34 -28.54
C LEU A 330 -21.25 4.81 -28.90
N TYR A 331 -20.39 5.70 -28.38
CA TYR A 331 -20.44 7.13 -28.71
C TYR A 331 -20.31 7.38 -30.22
N LYS A 332 -19.31 6.76 -30.87
CA LYS A 332 -19.12 6.87 -32.32
C LYS A 332 -20.34 6.36 -33.09
N GLN A 333 -20.97 5.28 -32.63
CA GLN A 333 -22.20 4.77 -33.21
C GLN A 333 -23.37 5.76 -33.07
N LEU A 334 -23.55 6.34 -31.89
CA LEU A 334 -24.59 7.35 -31.63
C LEU A 334 -24.39 8.59 -32.52
N VAL A 335 -23.16 9.11 -32.63
CA VAL A 335 -22.84 10.25 -33.50
C VAL A 335 -23.10 9.94 -34.97
N ALA A 336 -22.78 8.71 -35.42
CA ALA A 336 -23.04 8.28 -36.79
C ALA A 336 -24.54 8.24 -37.10
N GLN A 337 -25.35 7.74 -36.16
CA GLN A 337 -26.80 7.60 -36.26
C GLN A 337 -27.58 8.91 -36.05
N SER A 338 -26.96 9.95 -35.48
CA SER A 338 -27.57 11.28 -35.33
C SER A 338 -27.93 11.88 -36.69
N THR A 339 -29.22 12.11 -36.94
CA THR A 339 -29.74 12.78 -38.15
C THR A 339 -29.61 14.30 -38.09
N SER A 340 -29.49 14.87 -36.89
CA SER A 340 -29.41 16.32 -36.66
C SER A 340 -28.03 16.94 -36.92
N ASN A 341 -26.98 16.12 -37.02
CA ASN A 341 -25.60 16.59 -37.18
C ASN A 341 -25.17 16.55 -38.65
N SER A 342 -24.55 17.62 -39.13
CA SER A 342 -23.93 17.62 -40.47
C SER A 342 -22.69 16.73 -40.51
N ASN A 343 -22.21 16.37 -41.70
CA ASN A 343 -21.00 15.52 -41.84
C ASN A 343 -19.76 16.18 -41.23
N THR A 344 -19.65 17.51 -41.27
CA THR A 344 -18.55 18.25 -40.65
C THR A 344 -18.65 18.24 -39.12
N ASP A 345 -19.85 18.28 -38.56
CA ASP A 345 -20.06 18.17 -37.11
C ASP A 345 -19.75 16.76 -36.60
N LYS A 346 -20.15 15.71 -37.36
CA LYS A 346 -19.81 14.32 -37.03
C LYS A 346 -18.28 14.10 -37.00
N ALA A 347 -17.54 14.69 -37.95
CA ALA A 347 -16.09 14.62 -37.97
C ALA A 347 -15.45 15.36 -36.77
N LYS A 348 -15.97 16.52 -36.39
CA LYS A 348 -15.52 17.25 -35.19
C LYS A 348 -15.77 16.44 -33.92
N LEU A 349 -16.98 15.93 -33.73
CA LEU A 349 -17.37 15.15 -32.56
C LEU A 349 -16.56 13.86 -32.39
N THR A 350 -16.10 13.26 -33.50
CA THR A 350 -15.29 12.04 -33.49
C THR A 350 -13.77 12.28 -33.54
N SER A 351 -13.33 13.54 -33.48
CA SER A 351 -11.90 13.89 -33.39
C SER A 351 -11.26 13.39 -32.09
N GLU A 352 -9.96 13.07 -32.14
CA GLU A 352 -9.26 12.51 -30.97
C GLU A 352 -9.32 13.44 -29.75
N ALA A 353 -9.24 14.75 -29.95
CA ALA A 353 -9.37 15.73 -28.86
C ALA A 353 -10.73 15.64 -28.14
N ASN A 354 -11.82 15.44 -28.89
CA ASN A 354 -13.14 15.26 -28.29
C ASN A 354 -13.30 13.91 -27.59
N LEU A 355 -12.68 12.85 -28.13
CA LEU A 355 -12.67 11.54 -27.48
C LEU A 355 -11.88 11.58 -26.16
N GLU A 356 -10.78 12.32 -26.10
CA GLU A 356 -10.03 12.54 -24.85
C GLU A 356 -10.85 13.27 -23.79
N VAL A 357 -11.56 14.33 -24.17
CA VAL A 357 -12.47 15.01 -23.25
C VAL A 357 -13.56 14.04 -22.76
N LEU A 358 -14.12 13.23 -23.65
CA LEU A 358 -15.12 12.24 -23.27
C LEU A 358 -14.55 11.16 -22.32
N ARG A 359 -13.31 10.70 -22.54
CA ARG A 359 -12.63 9.77 -21.63
C ARG A 359 -12.56 10.35 -20.21
N LYS A 360 -12.11 11.61 -20.07
CA LYS A 360 -12.02 12.32 -18.78
C LYS A 360 -13.39 12.47 -18.11
N GLU A 361 -14.43 12.78 -18.86
CA GLU A 361 -15.79 12.86 -18.31
C GLU A 361 -16.32 11.52 -17.82
N VAL A 362 -16.11 10.43 -18.58
CA VAL A 362 -16.54 9.09 -18.15
C VAL A 362 -15.78 8.67 -16.89
N LEU A 363 -14.47 8.96 -16.81
CA LEU A 363 -13.66 8.72 -15.62
C LEU A 363 -14.16 9.51 -14.40
N ALA A 364 -14.54 10.77 -14.58
CA ALA A 364 -15.11 11.60 -13.52
C ALA A 364 -16.48 11.08 -13.05
N ILE A 365 -17.31 10.54 -13.95
CA ILE A 365 -18.63 9.96 -13.60
C ILE A 365 -18.48 8.68 -12.77
N ILE A 366 -17.47 7.85 -13.05
CA ILE A 366 -17.34 6.54 -12.41
C ILE A 366 -16.58 6.57 -11.08
N THR A 367 -15.81 7.62 -10.83
CA THR A 367 -14.94 7.74 -9.64
C THR A 367 -15.68 8.46 -8.52
N ASP A 368 -15.74 7.84 -7.33
CA ASP A 368 -16.32 8.51 -6.15
C ASP A 368 -15.31 9.42 -5.43
N ASP A 369 -15.78 10.21 -4.45
CA ASP A 369 -14.93 11.12 -3.64
C ASP A 369 -13.77 10.40 -2.93
N ASN A 370 -13.88 9.08 -2.78
CA ASN A 370 -12.87 8.22 -2.16
C ASN A 370 -11.95 7.55 -3.21
N GLY A 371 -12.08 7.88 -4.50
CA GLY A 371 -11.27 7.33 -5.59
C GLY A 371 -11.68 5.93 -6.08
N ASN A 372 -12.82 5.39 -5.63
CA ASN A 372 -13.28 4.06 -6.05
C ASN A 372 -14.07 4.13 -7.36
N VAL A 373 -13.72 3.24 -8.29
CA VAL A 373 -14.36 3.13 -9.60
C VAL A 373 -15.61 2.24 -9.54
N LYS A 374 -16.77 2.80 -9.89
CA LYS A 374 -18.09 2.14 -9.81
C LYS A 374 -18.84 2.14 -11.13
N TRP A 375 -18.39 1.30 -12.08
CA TRP A 375 -19.01 1.17 -13.41
C TRP A 375 -20.51 0.88 -13.36
N THR A 376 -20.93 -0.22 -12.71
CA THR A 376 -22.32 -0.71 -12.75
C THR A 376 -23.34 0.30 -12.19
N ARG A 377 -22.97 1.04 -11.14
CA ARG A 377 -23.85 2.03 -10.51
C ARG A 377 -24.05 3.27 -11.38
N ASN A 378 -23.04 3.63 -12.18
CA ASN A 378 -22.99 4.88 -12.93
C ASN A 378 -23.35 4.71 -14.42
N ILE A 379 -23.77 3.52 -14.87
CA ILE A 379 -24.13 3.27 -16.28
C ILE A 379 -25.19 4.24 -16.80
N GLY A 380 -26.20 4.58 -15.99
CA GLY A 380 -27.24 5.56 -16.37
C GLY A 380 -26.67 6.95 -16.64
N ALA A 381 -25.76 7.42 -15.79
CA ALA A 381 -25.09 8.71 -15.96
C ALA A 381 -24.19 8.71 -17.20
N ILE A 382 -23.47 7.62 -17.46
CA ILE A 382 -22.66 7.46 -18.67
C ILE A 382 -23.56 7.49 -19.91
N ALA A 383 -24.66 6.72 -19.93
CA ALA A 383 -25.58 6.68 -21.05
C ALA A 383 -26.14 8.07 -21.40
N LEU A 384 -26.60 8.81 -20.39
CA LEU A 384 -27.06 10.19 -20.54
C LEU A 384 -25.96 11.09 -21.12
N GLN A 385 -24.74 11.00 -20.60
CA GLN A 385 -23.62 11.83 -21.05
C GLN A 385 -23.22 11.54 -22.50
N LEU A 386 -23.19 10.26 -22.91
CA LEU A 386 -22.88 9.87 -24.29
C LEU A 386 -23.93 10.39 -25.27
N VAL A 387 -25.22 10.26 -24.94
CA VAL A 387 -26.32 10.77 -25.77
C VAL A 387 -26.26 12.30 -25.85
N ARG A 388 -26.03 12.98 -24.72
CA ARG A 388 -25.86 14.44 -24.65
C ARG A 388 -24.75 14.95 -25.55
N ARG A 389 -23.57 14.33 -25.46
CA ARG A 389 -22.42 14.66 -26.30
C ARG A 389 -22.63 14.32 -27.78
N SER A 390 -23.52 13.39 -28.10
CA SER A 390 -23.76 12.96 -29.49
C SER A 390 -24.71 13.88 -30.27
N SER A 391 -25.48 14.73 -29.57
CA SER A 391 -26.45 15.67 -30.16
C SER A 391 -26.43 17.00 -29.39
N PRO A 392 -25.36 17.81 -29.51
CA PRO A 392 -25.17 19.02 -28.70
C PRO A 392 -26.24 20.09 -28.93
N ASN A 393 -26.87 20.09 -30.11
CA ASN A 393 -27.87 21.09 -30.53
C ASN A 393 -29.31 20.65 -30.23
N SER A 394 -29.52 19.49 -29.62
CA SER A 394 -30.85 18.95 -29.30
C SER A 394 -31.13 19.08 -27.81
N THR A 395 -32.29 19.62 -27.44
CA THR A 395 -32.83 19.49 -26.08
C THR A 395 -33.18 18.03 -25.83
N ILE A 396 -32.42 17.34 -24.99
CA ILE A 396 -32.64 15.92 -24.69
C ILE A 396 -33.62 15.80 -23.53
N ASP A 397 -34.75 15.17 -23.79
CA ASP A 397 -35.71 14.76 -22.76
C ASP A 397 -35.10 13.60 -21.95
N PRO A 398 -35.20 13.61 -20.60
CA PRO A 398 -34.84 12.46 -19.77
C PRO A 398 -35.47 11.12 -20.19
N LYS A 399 -36.57 11.11 -20.97
CA LYS A 399 -37.22 9.91 -21.53
C LYS A 399 -36.81 9.58 -22.98
N ASP A 400 -35.70 10.13 -23.47
CA ASP A 400 -35.22 9.84 -24.81
C ASP A 400 -34.88 8.34 -24.97
N MET A 401 -35.50 7.67 -25.96
CA MET A 401 -35.28 6.25 -26.26
C MET A 401 -33.80 5.92 -26.53
N ARG A 402 -32.99 6.91 -26.95
CA ARG A 402 -31.54 6.74 -27.15
C ARG A 402 -30.81 6.52 -25.83
N ILE A 403 -31.28 7.12 -24.73
CA ILE A 403 -30.70 6.92 -23.40
C ILE A 403 -31.00 5.50 -22.93
N ASP A 404 -32.24 5.03 -23.07
CA ASP A 404 -32.63 3.66 -22.73
C ASP A 404 -31.86 2.62 -23.56
N PHE A 405 -31.68 2.88 -24.86
CA PHE A 405 -30.83 2.06 -25.71
C PHE A 405 -29.39 2.03 -25.20
N ALA A 406 -28.78 3.20 -24.95
CA ALA A 406 -27.39 3.30 -24.48
C ALA A 406 -27.20 2.62 -23.13
N PHE A 407 -28.14 2.78 -22.19
CA PHE A 407 -28.13 2.12 -20.89
C PHE A 407 -28.17 0.60 -21.03
N ASN A 408 -29.15 0.07 -21.77
CA ASN A 408 -29.32 -1.38 -21.98
C ASN A 408 -28.15 -1.99 -22.76
N TRP A 409 -27.55 -1.22 -23.67
CA TRP A 409 -26.34 -1.65 -24.37
C TRP A 409 -25.16 -1.72 -23.39
N LEU A 410 -24.88 -0.65 -22.64
CA LEU A 410 -23.74 -0.60 -21.73
C LEU A 410 -23.84 -1.63 -20.60
N ILE A 411 -25.01 -1.80 -20.00
CA ILE A 411 -25.20 -2.79 -18.92
C ILE A 411 -24.92 -4.21 -19.38
N LYS A 412 -25.23 -4.54 -20.64
CA LYS A 412 -24.95 -5.85 -21.25
C LYS A 412 -23.50 -5.97 -21.70
N GLN A 413 -22.97 -4.98 -22.42
CA GLN A 413 -21.66 -5.09 -23.07
C GLN A 413 -20.47 -4.85 -22.13
N THR A 414 -20.66 -4.19 -20.98
CA THR A 414 -19.58 -4.04 -19.98
C THR A 414 -19.40 -5.26 -19.07
N GLN A 415 -20.27 -6.27 -19.19
CA GLN A 415 -20.12 -7.53 -18.46
C GLN A 415 -19.00 -8.37 -19.09
N PRO A 416 -18.14 -9.01 -18.27
CA PRO A 416 -17.08 -9.88 -18.79
C PRO A 416 -17.60 -11.07 -19.62
N SER A 417 -18.84 -11.50 -19.37
CA SER A 417 -19.51 -12.57 -20.11
C SER A 417 -20.00 -12.16 -21.51
N SER A 418 -19.92 -10.88 -21.87
CA SER A 418 -20.28 -10.43 -23.22
C SER A 418 -19.20 -10.84 -24.23
N SER A 419 -19.66 -11.34 -25.40
CA SER A 419 -18.79 -11.59 -26.54
C SER A 419 -18.14 -10.31 -27.08
N VAL A 420 -18.84 -9.17 -27.00
CA VAL A 420 -18.29 -7.86 -27.42
C VAL A 420 -17.18 -7.44 -26.46
N TYR A 421 -17.37 -7.63 -25.15
CA TYR A 421 -16.33 -7.38 -24.15
C TYR A 421 -15.10 -8.24 -24.43
N SER A 422 -15.30 -9.56 -24.60
CA SER A 422 -14.21 -10.51 -24.85
C SER A 422 -13.43 -10.16 -26.12
N LEU A 423 -14.11 -9.75 -27.19
CA LEU A 423 -13.46 -9.33 -28.44
C LEU A 423 -12.65 -8.04 -28.27
N MET A 424 -13.17 -7.06 -27.53
CA MET A 424 -12.45 -5.82 -27.23
C MET A 424 -11.23 -6.08 -26.33
N GLU A 425 -11.37 -6.95 -25.33
CA GLU A 425 -10.28 -7.40 -24.46
C GLU A 425 -9.17 -8.11 -25.27
N GLN A 426 -9.52 -9.03 -26.17
CA GLN A 426 -8.55 -9.70 -27.04
C GLN A 426 -7.80 -8.73 -27.96
N ARG A 427 -8.51 -7.72 -28.52
CA ARG A 427 -7.86 -6.66 -29.31
C ARG A 427 -6.89 -5.86 -28.46
N PHE A 428 -7.29 -5.49 -27.25
CA PHE A 428 -6.43 -4.77 -26.31
C PHE A 428 -5.18 -5.57 -25.95
N PHE A 429 -5.31 -6.87 -25.63
CA PHE A 429 -4.17 -7.75 -25.38
C PHE A 429 -3.24 -7.90 -26.57
N LYS A 430 -3.78 -7.96 -27.79
CA LYS A 430 -2.96 -7.98 -29.01
C LYS A 430 -2.14 -6.69 -29.15
N THR A 431 -2.75 -5.53 -28.91
CA THR A 431 -2.05 -4.24 -28.94
C THR A 431 -0.95 -4.18 -27.89
N ILE A 432 -1.21 -4.60 -26.65
CA ILE A 432 -0.18 -4.66 -25.60
C ILE A 432 0.95 -5.61 -26.01
N SER A 433 0.62 -6.82 -26.48
CA SER A 433 1.63 -7.81 -26.85
C SER A 433 2.55 -7.30 -27.97
N GLN A 434 2.06 -6.44 -28.87
CA GLN A 434 2.86 -5.84 -29.93
C GLN A 434 3.80 -4.71 -29.44
N GLN A 435 3.47 -4.07 -28.31
CA GLN A 435 4.30 -3.02 -27.71
C GLN A 435 5.41 -3.55 -26.80
N ILE A 436 5.29 -4.81 -26.35
CA ILE A 436 6.26 -5.41 -25.44
C ILE A 436 7.30 -6.19 -26.25
N SER A 437 8.56 -5.74 -26.19
CA SER A 437 9.73 -6.54 -26.60
C SER A 437 10.51 -7.01 -25.36
N LEU A 438 10.89 -8.28 -25.38
CA LEU A 438 11.70 -8.90 -24.32
C LEU A 438 13.21 -8.83 -24.62
N ASP A 439 13.64 -8.32 -25.77
CA ASP A 439 15.04 -8.41 -26.23
C ASP A 439 16.03 -7.58 -25.39
N SER A 440 15.55 -6.54 -24.71
CA SER A 440 16.34 -5.74 -23.79
C SER A 440 16.32 -6.35 -22.38
N GLU A 441 17.51 -6.64 -21.83
CA GLU A 441 17.73 -7.10 -20.45
C GLU A 441 17.62 -5.97 -19.40
N ASP A 442 17.37 -4.73 -19.82
CA ASP A 442 17.23 -3.62 -18.88
C ASP A 442 15.97 -3.81 -18.02
N LEU A 443 16.19 -4.14 -16.75
CA LEU A 443 15.19 -4.19 -15.69
C LEU A 443 14.93 -2.81 -15.06
N THR A 444 15.43 -1.73 -15.68
CA THR A 444 15.26 -0.37 -15.19
C THR A 444 13.95 0.23 -15.70
N ILE A 445 13.10 0.69 -14.77
CA ILE A 445 11.99 1.58 -15.10
C ILE A 445 12.61 2.89 -15.59
N LYS A 446 12.45 3.24 -16.87
CA LYS A 446 12.76 4.59 -17.33
C LYS A 446 11.95 5.57 -16.49
N ALA A 447 12.62 6.34 -15.63
CA ALA A 447 12.05 7.26 -14.65
C ALA A 447 11.15 8.38 -15.24
N GLY A 448 10.96 8.41 -16.57
CA GLY A 448 10.06 9.33 -17.26
C GLY A 448 8.63 8.81 -17.50
N ALA A 449 8.35 7.51 -17.29
CA ALA A 449 7.01 6.94 -17.55
C ALA A 449 6.02 7.05 -16.37
N THR A 450 6.47 7.58 -15.22
CA THR A 450 5.66 7.74 -14.00
C THR A 450 5.29 9.20 -13.69
N ASN A 451 5.66 10.15 -14.56
CA ASN A 451 5.44 11.58 -14.34
C ASN A 451 4.19 12.15 -15.04
N SER A 452 3.41 11.33 -15.73
CA SER A 452 2.08 11.73 -16.20
C SER A 452 1.02 11.05 -15.33
N GLU A 453 -0.05 11.78 -15.02
CA GLU A 453 -1.26 11.32 -14.34
C GLU A 453 -2.03 10.20 -15.10
N ASP A 454 -1.39 9.57 -16.10
CA ASP A 454 -1.94 8.59 -17.04
C ASP A 454 -1.47 7.16 -16.72
N HIS A 455 -1.62 6.74 -15.45
CA HIS A 455 -1.33 5.36 -15.04
C HIS A 455 -2.25 4.30 -15.68
N ASP A 456 -3.33 4.73 -16.32
CA ASP A 456 -4.34 3.90 -16.98
C ASP A 456 -4.20 3.86 -18.51
N ASP A 457 -3.17 4.52 -19.06
CA ASP A 457 -2.89 4.47 -20.49
C ASP A 457 -2.27 3.14 -20.92
N ILE A 458 -2.56 2.77 -22.17
CA ILE A 458 -2.11 1.51 -22.80
C ILE A 458 -0.59 1.35 -22.67
N SER A 459 0.17 2.44 -22.89
CA SER A 459 1.63 2.47 -22.78
C SER A 459 2.12 2.21 -21.35
N GLY A 460 1.48 2.82 -20.35
CA GLY A 460 1.81 2.61 -18.94
C GLY A 460 1.53 1.17 -18.47
N ILE A 461 0.40 0.60 -18.89
CA ILE A 461 0.06 -0.81 -18.64
C ILE A 461 1.06 -1.74 -19.33
N ALA A 462 1.41 -1.49 -20.59
CA ALA A 462 2.38 -2.28 -21.34
C ALA A 462 3.78 -2.25 -20.68
N ALA A 463 4.25 -1.08 -20.22
CA ALA A 463 5.52 -0.95 -19.52
C ALA A 463 5.56 -1.76 -18.22
N ARG A 464 4.47 -1.73 -17.42
CA ARG A 464 4.36 -2.50 -16.17
C ARG A 464 4.36 -4.01 -16.42
N ILE A 465 3.63 -4.47 -17.45
CA ILE A 465 3.60 -5.89 -17.83
C ILE A 465 4.96 -6.33 -18.39
N SER A 466 5.62 -5.47 -19.18
CA SER A 466 6.97 -5.73 -19.70
C SER A 466 7.98 -5.93 -18.57
N LEU A 467 8.02 -5.04 -17.58
CA LEU A 467 8.93 -5.20 -16.44
C LEU A 467 8.64 -6.48 -15.65
N LEU A 468 7.35 -6.74 -15.35
CA LEU A 468 6.93 -7.94 -14.62
C LEU A 468 7.36 -9.21 -15.37
N THR A 469 7.07 -9.30 -16.65
CA THR A 469 7.38 -10.48 -17.47
C THR A 469 8.89 -10.69 -17.66
N LYS A 470 9.66 -9.62 -17.88
CA LYS A 470 11.13 -9.69 -17.96
C LYS A 470 11.75 -10.16 -16.65
N PHE A 471 11.33 -9.59 -15.53
CA PHE A 471 11.85 -9.96 -14.23
C PHE A 471 11.46 -11.39 -13.86
N HIS A 472 10.18 -11.75 -14.05
CA HIS A 472 9.67 -13.09 -13.83
C HIS A 472 10.42 -14.14 -14.65
N TRP A 473 10.65 -13.87 -15.94
CA TRP A 473 11.44 -14.74 -16.80
C TRP A 473 12.89 -14.85 -16.33
N SER A 474 13.48 -13.76 -15.84
CA SER A 474 14.85 -13.77 -15.33
C SER A 474 15.00 -14.67 -14.10
N VAL A 475 13.98 -14.77 -13.25
CA VAL A 475 13.96 -15.61 -12.04
C VAL A 475 13.57 -17.06 -12.36
N PHE A 476 12.48 -17.27 -13.09
CA PHE A 476 11.85 -18.59 -13.29
C PHE A 476 12.08 -19.22 -14.66
N GLY A 477 12.69 -18.51 -15.62
CA GLY A 477 12.81 -18.95 -17.01
C GLY A 477 13.41 -20.33 -17.18
N SER A 478 14.44 -20.68 -16.40
CA SER A 478 15.07 -22.00 -16.43
C SER A 478 14.08 -23.13 -16.10
N TYR A 479 13.21 -22.91 -15.10
CA TYR A 479 12.19 -23.89 -14.72
C TYR A 479 11.16 -24.14 -15.83
N TYR A 480 10.94 -23.18 -16.72
CA TYR A 480 10.00 -23.31 -17.83
C TYR A 480 10.61 -23.96 -19.08
N THR A 481 11.93 -23.98 -19.18
CA THR A 481 12.67 -24.59 -20.29
C THR A 481 13.16 -26.00 -20.00
N ASP A 482 13.37 -26.31 -18.71
CA ASP A 482 13.70 -27.64 -18.20
C ASP A 482 12.46 -28.56 -18.24
#